data_AF-A0A497LYA4-F1
#
_entry.id   AF-A0A497LYA4-F1
#
_cell.length_a   1.000
_cell.length_b   1.000
_cell.length_c   1.000
_cell.angle_alpha   90.00
_cell.angle_beta   90.00
_cell.angle_gamma   90.00
#
_symmetry.space_group_name_H-M   'P 1'
#
loop_
_entity.id
_entity.type
_entity.pdbx_description
1 polymer ?
#
loop_
_entity_poly.entity_id
_entity_poly.type
_entity_poly.pdbx_seq_one_letter_code
_entity_poly.pdbx_strand_id
1 'polypeptide(L)'
;IHIHYKTFSKRVLEKIHPLDIAYSTVEYVNLKLQEKYCSILQQHGALKLRVENKIDMQRVFTCPLSLHRKLKTVAVCINPKDIRIFSPEWIRVNSFRHWTGWDNYEEGEADSLAIKAYEVVGGYPLRHLPKVSKTRKAKLDELIMKWINQHQKNRR
;
A
#
# COMPACT_ATOMS: atom_id res chain seq x y z
N ILE A 1 9.37 2.77 5.68
CA ILE A 1 8.98 4.17 5.85
C ILE A 1 7.47 4.19 5.99
N HIS A 2 6.93 4.85 7.01
CA HIS A 2 5.50 4.98 7.24
C HIS A 2 5.09 6.40 6.89
N ILE A 3 4.10 6.56 6.02
CA ILE A 3 3.44 7.85 5.77
C ILE A 3 2.13 7.79 6.53
N HIS A 4 1.89 8.77 7.39
CA HIS A 4 0.67 8.79 8.17
C HIS A 4 -0.54 9.05 7.24
N TYR A 5 -1.61 8.27 7.37
CA TYR A 5 -2.73 8.33 6.41
C TYR A 5 -3.50 9.65 6.44
N LYS A 6 -3.46 10.39 7.57
CA LYS A 6 -4.08 11.71 7.70
C LYS A 6 -3.25 12.87 7.12
N THR A 7 -2.09 12.57 6.53
CA THR A 7 -1.31 13.56 5.77
C THR A 7 -1.98 13.98 4.47
N PHE A 8 -2.88 13.15 3.95
CA PHE A 8 -3.68 13.46 2.77
C PHE A 8 -4.95 14.20 3.19
N SER A 9 -5.19 15.35 2.58
CA SER A 9 -6.38 16.13 2.85
C SER A 9 -7.64 15.41 2.36
N LYS A 10 -8.77 15.75 2.99
CA LYS A 10 -10.09 15.24 2.57
C LYS A 10 -10.36 15.51 1.07
N ARG A 11 -9.91 16.66 0.55
CA ARG A 11 -10.07 17.05 -0.86
C ARG A 11 -9.38 16.08 -1.82
N VAL A 12 -8.22 15.55 -1.47
CA VAL A 12 -7.51 14.56 -2.30
C VAL A 12 -8.17 13.19 -2.19
N LEU A 13 -8.54 12.78 -0.97
CA LEU A 13 -9.20 11.49 -0.72
C LEU A 13 -10.58 11.36 -1.37
N GLU A 14 -11.28 12.48 -1.59
CA GLU A 14 -12.53 12.52 -2.35
C GLU A 14 -12.34 12.30 -3.86
N LYS A 15 -11.16 12.63 -4.40
CA LYS A 15 -10.85 12.54 -5.83
C LYS A 15 -10.14 11.26 -6.22
N ILE A 16 -9.20 10.82 -5.38
CA ILE A 16 -8.34 9.66 -5.64
C ILE A 16 -8.53 8.67 -4.51
N HIS A 17 -8.76 7.42 -4.87
CA HIS A 17 -9.00 6.40 -3.85
C HIS A 17 -7.73 6.11 -3.03
N PRO A 18 -7.83 5.87 -1.71
CA PRO A 18 -6.67 5.65 -0.85
C PRO A 18 -5.72 4.54 -1.33
N LEU A 19 -6.25 3.44 -1.89
CA LEU A 19 -5.41 2.37 -2.46
C LEU A 19 -4.60 2.84 -3.68
N ASP A 20 -5.17 3.72 -4.50
CA ASP A 20 -4.48 4.26 -5.67
C ASP A 20 -3.40 5.25 -5.23
N ILE A 21 -3.67 6.05 -4.20
CA ILE A 21 -2.67 6.93 -3.59
C ILE A 21 -1.52 6.09 -3.02
N ALA A 22 -1.83 5.06 -2.23
CA ALA A 22 -0.81 4.21 -1.62
C ALA A 22 0.08 3.53 -2.67
N TYR A 23 -0.53 2.93 -3.70
CA TYR A 23 0.20 2.28 -4.78
C TYR A 23 1.03 3.28 -5.59
N SER A 24 0.40 4.35 -6.07
CA SER A 24 1.06 5.32 -6.95
C SER A 24 2.20 6.04 -6.25
N THR A 25 2.05 6.38 -4.96
CA THR A 25 3.10 7.04 -4.16
C THR A 25 4.37 6.19 -4.08
N VAL A 26 4.22 4.91 -3.74
CA VAL A 26 5.38 4.00 -3.61
C VAL A 26 6.02 3.76 -4.97
N GLU A 27 5.22 3.55 -6.01
CA GLU A 27 5.74 3.32 -7.36
C GLU A 27 6.46 4.54 -7.92
N TYR A 28 5.91 5.73 -7.68
CA TYR A 28 6.52 6.99 -8.10
C TYR A 28 7.89 7.18 -7.45
N VAL A 29 8.02 6.86 -6.16
CA VAL A 29 9.31 6.90 -5.46
C VAL A 29 10.28 5.86 -6.02
N ASN A 30 9.81 4.64 -6.29
CA ASN A 30 10.62 3.58 -6.88
C ASN A 30 11.17 4.00 -8.25
N LEU A 31 10.33 4.54 -9.13
CA LEU A 31 10.72 5.04 -10.44
C LEU A 31 11.77 6.16 -10.34
N LYS A 32 11.64 7.06 -9.37
CA LYS A 32 12.58 8.19 -9.18
C LYS A 32 13.90 7.78 -8.55
N LEU A 33 13.93 6.71 -7.76
CA LEU A 33 15.12 6.31 -6.98
C LEU A 33 15.76 5.01 -7.47
N GLN A 34 15.25 4.40 -8.55
CA GLN A 34 15.73 3.14 -9.10
C GLN A 34 17.25 3.13 -9.32
N GLU A 35 17.80 4.17 -9.95
CA GLU A 35 19.24 4.28 -10.21
C GLU A 35 20.06 4.29 -8.90
N LYS A 36 19.58 4.98 -7.87
CA LYS A 36 20.24 5.01 -6.55
C LYS A 36 20.18 3.66 -5.85
N TYR A 37 19.09 2.92 -6.00
CA TYR A 37 19.01 1.57 -5.47
C TYR A 37 20.01 0.64 -6.16
N CYS A 38 20.14 0.73 -7.49
CA CYS A 38 21.13 -0.01 -8.26
C CYS A 38 22.57 0.33 -7.83
N SER A 39 22.88 1.61 -7.60
CA SER A 39 24.22 2.01 -7.15
C SER A 39 24.53 1.46 -5.76
N ILE A 40 23.58 1.54 -4.82
CA ILE A 40 23.75 1.00 -3.44
C ILE A 40 23.93 -0.52 -3.48
N LEU A 41 23.13 -1.22 -4.28
CA LEU A 41 23.21 -2.67 -4.47
C LEU A 41 24.61 -3.11 -4.92
N GLN A 42 25.18 -2.41 -5.91
CA GLN A 42 26.51 -2.69 -6.43
C GLN A 42 27.60 -2.35 -5.41
N GLN A 43 27.54 -1.16 -4.80
CA GLN A 43 28.55 -0.69 -3.85
C GLN A 43 28.67 -1.59 -2.61
N HIS A 44 27.56 -2.12 -2.11
CA HIS A 44 27.53 -2.88 -0.86
C HIS A 44 27.31 -4.39 -1.06
N GLY A 45 27.27 -4.89 -2.30
CA GLY A 45 26.98 -6.29 -2.60
C GLY A 45 25.63 -6.77 -2.02
N ALA A 46 24.67 -5.86 -1.85
CA ALA A 46 23.48 -6.07 -1.05
C ALA A 46 22.36 -6.79 -1.82
N LEU A 47 22.64 -7.95 -2.43
CA LEU A 47 21.73 -8.67 -3.34
C LEU A 47 20.31 -8.95 -2.80
N LYS A 48 20.12 -8.87 -1.48
CA LYS A 48 18.83 -9.08 -0.80
C LYS A 48 18.04 -7.79 -0.52
N LEU A 49 18.60 -6.61 -0.81
CA LEU A 49 17.88 -5.35 -0.63
C LEU A 49 16.69 -5.31 -1.59
N ARG A 50 15.50 -5.05 -1.04
CA ARG A 50 14.26 -4.96 -1.81
C ARG A 50 13.45 -3.76 -1.35
N VAL A 51 12.92 -3.03 -2.32
CA VAL A 51 11.88 -2.02 -2.12
C VAL A 51 10.67 -2.51 -2.87
N GLU A 52 9.66 -2.96 -2.13
CA GLU A 52 8.48 -3.63 -2.70
C GLU A 52 7.25 -2.72 -2.61
N ASN A 53 6.53 -2.59 -3.72
CA ASN A 53 5.22 -1.96 -3.76
C ASN A 53 4.11 -3.03 -3.65
N LYS A 54 4.03 -3.70 -2.50
CA LYS A 54 3.04 -4.75 -2.25
C LYS A 54 1.88 -4.21 -1.40
N ILE A 55 0.84 -3.75 -2.07
CA ILE A 55 -0.40 -3.29 -1.43
C ILE A 55 -1.35 -4.48 -1.25
N ASP A 56 -1.57 -4.89 -0.01
CA ASP A 56 -2.50 -5.96 0.37
C ASP A 56 -3.28 -5.51 1.61
N MET A 57 -4.61 -5.56 1.53
CA MET A 57 -5.51 -5.12 2.61
C MET A 57 -5.39 -5.97 3.88
N GLN A 58 -4.95 -7.22 3.75
CA GLN A 58 -4.75 -8.12 4.88
C GLN A 58 -3.31 -8.05 5.42
N ARG A 59 -2.45 -7.19 4.85
CA ARG A 59 -1.06 -7.09 5.26
C ARG A 59 -0.95 -6.43 6.62
N VAL A 60 -0.39 -7.16 7.56
CA VAL A 60 0.00 -6.64 8.87
C VAL A 60 1.41 -6.09 8.84
N PHE A 61 1.63 -4.96 9.50
CA PHE A 61 2.94 -4.36 9.69
C PHE A 61 3.44 -4.61 11.11
N THR A 62 4.77 -4.62 11.27
CA THR A 62 5.41 -4.74 12.58
C THR A 62 5.05 -3.53 13.44
N CYS A 63 4.41 -3.77 14.59
CA CYS A 63 4.08 -2.73 15.54
C CYS A 63 5.38 -2.16 16.16
N PRO A 64 5.50 -0.84 16.34
CA PRO A 64 6.59 -0.26 17.11
C PRO A 64 6.73 -0.91 18.49
N LEU A 65 7.96 -0.99 18.98
CA LEU A 65 8.37 -1.63 20.24
C LEU A 65 8.12 -3.14 20.35
N SER A 66 7.72 -3.79 19.26
CA SER A 66 7.67 -5.26 19.22
C SER A 66 9.07 -5.88 19.15
N LEU A 67 9.20 -7.08 19.72
CA LEU A 67 10.45 -7.85 19.71
C LEU A 67 10.57 -8.73 18.47
N HIS A 68 11.73 -8.67 17.81
CA HIS A 68 12.02 -9.51 16.67
C HIS A 68 12.34 -10.95 17.10
N ARG A 69 11.50 -11.90 16.66
CA ARG A 69 11.53 -13.33 17.06
C ARG A 69 12.92 -13.99 16.98
N LYS A 70 13.74 -13.66 15.97
CA LYS A 70 15.03 -14.35 15.73
C LYS A 70 16.27 -13.53 16.10
N LEU A 71 16.18 -12.21 16.08
CA LEU A 71 17.36 -11.33 16.13
C LEU A 71 17.60 -10.76 17.54
N LYS A 72 16.66 -10.95 18.47
CA LYS A 72 16.71 -10.35 19.82
C LYS A 72 16.91 -8.82 19.73
N THR A 73 16.11 -8.18 18.90
CA THR A 73 16.11 -6.73 18.69
C THR A 73 14.70 -6.17 18.82
N VAL A 74 14.58 -4.87 19.05
CA VAL A 74 13.31 -4.14 19.19
C VAL A 74 13.04 -3.34 17.91
N ALA A 75 11.79 -3.35 17.45
CA ALA A 75 11.34 -2.48 16.37
C ALA A 75 11.22 -1.04 16.86
N VAL A 76 12.18 -0.17 16.54
CA VAL A 76 12.16 1.24 16.94
C VAL A 76 11.73 2.16 15.81
N CYS A 77 11.01 3.24 16.15
CA CYS A 77 10.79 4.35 15.24
C CYS A 77 12.00 5.29 15.29
N ILE A 78 12.42 5.79 14.13
CA ILE A 78 13.58 6.66 13.98
C ILE A 78 13.09 8.03 13.51
N ASN A 79 13.59 9.09 14.14
CA ASN A 79 13.36 10.45 13.67
C ASN A 79 14.01 10.62 12.29
N PRO A 80 13.28 11.06 11.24
CA PRO A 80 13.84 11.27 9.91
C PRO A 80 15.10 12.16 9.90
N LYS A 81 15.22 13.12 10.82
CA LYS A 81 16.40 14.00 10.94
C LYS A 81 17.65 13.25 11.41
N ASP A 82 17.48 12.16 12.16
CA ASP A 82 18.56 11.37 12.75
C ASP A 82 18.99 10.20 11.85
N ILE A 83 18.37 10.02 10.67
CA ILE A 83 18.61 8.83 9.83
C ILE A 83 20.08 8.67 9.40
N ARG A 84 20.79 9.79 9.24
CA ARG A 84 22.21 9.81 8.82
C ARG A 84 23.17 9.30 9.89
N ILE A 85 22.76 9.36 11.16
CA ILE A 85 23.57 8.93 12.31
C ILE A 85 23.06 7.62 12.91
N PHE A 86 22.12 6.95 12.22
CA PHE A 86 21.58 5.68 12.67
C PHE A 86 22.68 4.63 12.84
N SER A 87 22.60 3.88 13.94
CA SER A 87 23.46 2.74 14.22
C SER A 87 22.60 1.55 14.69
N PRO A 88 22.94 0.30 14.31
CA PRO A 88 22.27 -0.90 14.82
C PRO A 88 22.25 -1.04 16.35
N GLU A 89 23.06 -0.27 17.07
CA GLU A 89 23.00 -0.20 18.54
C GLU A 89 21.64 0.28 19.06
N TRP A 90 20.91 1.07 18.27
CA TRP A 90 19.64 1.68 18.66
C TRP A 90 18.49 0.67 18.77
N ILE A 91 18.65 -0.54 18.26
CA ILE A 91 17.63 -1.60 18.28
C ILE A 91 17.90 -2.68 19.34
N ARG A 92 18.94 -2.51 20.18
CA ARG A 92 19.27 -3.44 21.26
C ARG A 92 18.21 -3.41 22.36
N VAL A 93 17.78 -4.58 22.84
CA VAL A 93 16.67 -4.71 23.82
C VAL A 93 16.90 -3.91 25.11
N ASN A 94 18.14 -3.84 25.59
CA ASN A 94 18.45 -3.22 26.88
C ASN A 94 18.72 -1.71 26.79
N SER A 95 18.83 -1.15 25.57
CA SER A 95 19.32 0.22 25.36
C SER A 95 18.75 0.84 24.08
N PHE A 96 17.53 0.47 23.71
CA PHE A 96 16.95 0.92 22.44
C PHE A 96 16.64 2.41 22.46
N ARG A 97 16.76 3.07 21.30
CA ARG A 97 16.36 4.46 21.12
C ARG A 97 15.11 4.50 20.25
N HIS A 98 13.98 4.85 20.87
CA HIS A 98 12.70 4.96 20.20
C HIS A 98 12.27 6.42 20.11
N TRP A 99 11.94 6.88 18.90
CA TRP A 99 11.34 8.19 18.68
C TRP A 99 9.81 8.11 18.76
N THR A 100 9.21 8.92 19.63
CA THR A 100 7.77 8.88 19.91
C THR A 100 6.92 9.67 18.91
N GLY A 101 7.48 10.65 18.18
CA GLY A 101 6.71 11.50 17.26
C GLY A 101 6.41 10.88 15.89
N TRP A 102 6.42 9.55 15.78
CA TRP A 102 6.28 8.83 14.51
C TRP A 102 4.87 8.90 13.91
N ASP A 103 3.88 9.25 14.72
CA ASP A 103 2.48 9.43 14.38
C ASP A 103 2.10 10.90 14.12
N ASN A 104 3.06 11.83 14.26
CA ASN A 104 2.83 13.23 13.91
C ASN A 104 2.55 13.38 12.41
N TYR A 105 1.60 14.25 12.08
CA TYR A 105 1.25 14.57 10.71
C TYR A 105 0.70 16.00 10.61
N GLU A 106 0.85 16.60 9.43
CA GLU A 106 0.14 17.82 9.04
C GLU A 106 -0.85 17.50 7.92
N GLU A 107 -2.12 17.90 8.07
CA GLU A 107 -3.12 17.63 7.03
C GLU A 107 -2.76 18.40 5.74
N GLY A 108 -2.69 17.67 4.63
CA GLY A 108 -2.37 18.23 3.31
C GLY A 108 -0.88 18.24 2.96
N GLU A 109 0.03 17.86 3.87
CA GLU A 109 1.48 17.85 3.59
C GLU A 109 1.85 16.92 2.43
N ALA A 110 1.08 15.84 2.24
CA ALA A 110 1.34 14.81 1.24
C ALA A 110 0.49 14.96 -0.04
N ASP A 111 -0.34 16.01 -0.15
CA ASP A 111 -1.28 16.19 -1.26
C ASP A 111 -0.56 16.34 -2.61
N SER A 112 0.47 17.19 -2.65
CA SER A 112 1.24 17.43 -3.86
C SER A 112 1.93 16.17 -4.36
N LEU A 113 2.43 15.34 -3.44
CA LEU A 113 3.04 14.06 -3.74
C LEU A 113 2.00 13.08 -4.28
N ALA A 114 0.84 12.96 -3.63
CA ALA A 114 -0.24 12.07 -4.04
C ALA A 114 -0.75 12.38 -5.44
N ILE A 115 -1.02 13.66 -5.73
CA ILE A 115 -1.52 14.10 -7.04
C ILE A 115 -0.50 13.79 -8.12
N LYS A 116 0.76 14.19 -7.93
CA LYS A 116 1.83 13.97 -8.91
C LYS A 116 2.12 12.49 -9.12
N ALA A 117 2.12 11.71 -8.05
CA ALA A 117 2.33 10.27 -8.13
C ALA A 117 1.22 9.59 -8.94
N TYR A 118 -0.04 9.94 -8.67
CA TYR A 118 -1.18 9.41 -9.40
C TYR A 118 -1.20 9.84 -10.87
N GLU A 119 -0.81 11.08 -11.19
CA GLU A 119 -0.70 11.55 -12.59
C GLU A 119 0.37 10.79 -13.39
N VAL A 120 1.50 10.44 -12.76
CA VAL A 120 2.63 9.77 -13.43
C VAL A 120 2.44 8.26 -13.51
N VAL A 121 1.97 7.64 -12.42
CA VAL A 121 1.86 6.18 -12.30
C VAL A 121 0.47 5.67 -12.69
N GLY A 122 -0.57 6.44 -12.37
CA GLY A 122 -1.95 5.99 -12.42
C GLY A 122 -2.40 5.27 -11.15
N GLY A 123 -3.54 4.58 -11.23
CA GLY A 123 -4.15 3.88 -10.10
C GLY A 123 -3.63 2.45 -9.88
N TYR A 124 -4.10 1.82 -8.81
CA TYR A 124 -3.76 0.45 -8.46
C TYR A 124 -4.28 -0.53 -9.55
N PRO A 125 -3.42 -1.41 -10.11
CA PRO A 125 -3.73 -2.20 -11.30
C PRO A 125 -4.95 -3.14 -11.16
N LEU A 126 -5.29 -3.59 -9.96
CA LEU A 126 -6.47 -4.47 -9.76
C LEU A 126 -7.82 -3.78 -10.02
N ARG A 127 -7.85 -2.45 -10.20
CA ARG A 127 -9.06 -1.73 -10.64
C ARG A 127 -9.38 -1.87 -12.13
N HIS A 128 -8.45 -2.41 -12.92
CA HIS A 128 -8.68 -2.71 -14.34
C HIS A 128 -9.24 -4.13 -14.58
N LEU A 129 -9.65 -4.86 -13.52
CA LEU A 129 -10.64 -5.90 -13.75
C LEU A 129 -11.93 -5.17 -14.15
N PRO A 130 -12.48 -5.39 -15.35
CA PRO A 130 -13.76 -4.80 -15.70
C PRO A 130 -14.70 -5.09 -14.54
N LYS A 131 -15.32 -4.04 -13.98
CA LYS A 131 -16.48 -4.22 -13.11
C LYS A 131 -17.35 -5.18 -13.89
N VAL A 132 -17.42 -6.44 -13.46
CA VAL A 132 -18.43 -7.35 -13.99
C VAL A 132 -19.69 -6.57 -13.72
N SER A 133 -20.27 -6.01 -14.78
CA SER A 133 -21.57 -5.38 -14.71
C SER A 133 -22.38 -6.37 -13.89
N LYS A 134 -22.98 -5.92 -12.80
CA LYS A 134 -24.00 -6.74 -12.14
C LYS A 134 -25.15 -6.79 -13.14
N THR A 135 -24.97 -7.48 -14.26
CA THR A 135 -26.03 -8.05 -15.06
C THR A 135 -26.80 -8.81 -14.01
N ARG A 136 -28.00 -8.31 -13.70
CA ARG A 136 -28.90 -8.90 -12.74
C ARG A 136 -28.93 -10.38 -13.11
N LYS A 137 -28.29 -11.25 -12.32
CA LYS A 137 -28.39 -12.69 -12.58
C LYS A 137 -29.87 -12.97 -12.49
N ALA A 138 -30.45 -13.45 -13.59
CA ALA A 138 -31.88 -13.76 -13.63
C ALA A 138 -32.19 -14.60 -12.40
N LYS A 139 -33.25 -14.23 -11.66
CA LYS A 139 -33.63 -14.96 -10.45
C LYS A 139 -33.96 -16.40 -10.86
N LEU A 140 -33.74 -17.36 -9.97
CA LEU A 140 -34.04 -18.78 -10.25
C LEU A 140 -35.46 -18.95 -10.78
N ASP A 141 -36.41 -18.21 -10.22
CA ASP A 141 -37.82 -18.20 -10.62
C ASP A 141 -38.01 -17.77 -12.09
N GLU A 142 -37.26 -16.77 -12.56
CA GLU A 142 -37.32 -16.29 -13.95
C GLU A 142 -36.79 -17.37 -14.92
N LEU A 143 -35.76 -18.12 -14.50
CA LEU A 143 -35.19 -19.23 -15.28
C LEU A 143 -36.15 -20.43 -15.33
N ILE A 144 -36.79 -20.76 -14.21
CA ILE A 144 -37.80 -21.82 -14.12
C ILE A 144 -38.98 -21.50 -15.05
N MET A 145 -39.52 -20.28 -14.96
CA MET A 145 -40.66 -19.85 -15.80
C MET A 145 -40.31 -19.83 -17.28
N LYS A 146 -39.08 -19.43 -17.64
CA LYS A 146 -38.60 -19.48 -19.02
C LYS A 146 -38.53 -20.91 -19.55
N TRP A 147 -38.03 -21.85 -18.75
CA TRP A 147 -37.93 -23.27 -19.13
C TRP A 147 -39.31 -23.91 -19.31
N ILE A 148 -40.25 -23.67 -18.39
CA ILE A 148 -41.62 -24.16 -18.48
C ILE A 148 -42.31 -23.66 -19.74
N ASN A 149 -42.22 -22.36 -20.03
CA ASN A 149 -42.83 -21.76 -21.22
C ASN A 149 -42.24 -22.33 -22.52
N GLN A 150 -40.93 -22.60 -22.55
CA GLN A 150 -40.27 -23.17 -23.72
C GLN A 150 -40.73 -24.61 -23.99
N HIS A 151 -40.96 -25.40 -22.96
CA HIS A 151 -41.49 -26.77 -23.10
C HIS A 151 -42.97 -26.82 -23.44
N GLN A 152 -43.78 -25.86 -22.98
CA GLN A 152 -45.17 -25.76 -23.39
C GLN A 152 -45.32 -25.34 -24.86
N LYS A 153 -44.41 -24.50 -25.37
CA LYS A 153 -44.41 -24.06 -26.77
C LYS A 153 -44.00 -25.16 -27.75
N ASN A 154 -43.13 -26.09 -27.34
CA ASN A 154 -42.70 -27.23 -28.15
C ASN A 154 -43.66 -28.43 -28.10
N ARG A 155 -44.72 -28.36 -27.28
CA ARG A 155 -45.75 -29.41 -27.13
C ARG A 155 -47.07 -29.06 -27.84
N ARG A 156 -47.12 -27.92 -28.54
CA ARG A 156 -48.19 -27.54 -29.46
C ARG A 156 -47.65 -27.53 -30.87
#